data_AF-A0A4R5YGW2-F1
#
_entry.id   AF-A0A4R5YGW2-F1
#
_cell.length_a   1.000
_cell.length_b   1.000
_cell.length_c   1.000
_cell.angle_alpha   90.00
_cell.angle_beta   90.00
_cell.angle_gamma   90.00
#
_symmetry.space_group_name_H-M   'P 1'
#
loop_
_entity.id
_entity.type
_entity.pdbx_description
1 polymer ?
#
loop_
_entity_poly.entity_id
_entity_poly.type
_entity_poly.pdbx_seq_one_letter_code
_entity_poly.pdbx_strand_id
1 'polypeptide(L)' 'MRPKDRAPGTAEPPTSHWARHTTATVLMELGVEPKIIGEIIGHGTERVTRGYQHVSSDAARAALESMGARFRLALDAAD' A
#
# COMPACT_ATOMS: atom_id res chain seq x y z
N MET A 1 -7.55 0.21 22.52
CA MET A 1 -8.81 -0.54 22.61
C MET A 1 -8.58 -1.94 22.08
N ARG A 2 -8.85 -3.00 22.86
CA ARG A 2 -8.65 -4.38 22.37
C ARG A 2 -9.86 -4.79 21.52
N PRO A 3 -9.73 -5.77 20.60
CA PRO A 3 -10.86 -6.22 19.78
C PRO A 3 -12.12 -6.58 20.59
N LYS A 4 -11.94 -7.16 21.78
CA LYS A 4 -13.03 -7.51 22.71
C LYS A 4 -13.71 -6.33 23.40
N ASP A 5 -13.11 -5.14 23.34
CA ASP A 5 -13.64 -3.95 24.00
C ASP A 5 -14.54 -3.13 23.04
N ARG A 6 -14.76 -3.58 21.79
CA ARG A 6 -15.53 -2.85 20.77
C ARG A 6 -17.05 -2.99 20.93
N ALA A 7 -17.76 -1.92 20.55
CA ALA A 7 -19.22 -1.93 20.50
C ALA A 7 -19.73 -2.95 19.46
N PRO A 8 -20.84 -3.66 19.74
CA PRO A 8 -21.45 -4.56 18.77
C PRO A 8 -21.76 -3.84 17.45
N GLY A 9 -21.38 -4.44 16.33
CA GLY A 9 -21.58 -3.86 14.99
C GLY A 9 -20.45 -2.95 14.49
N THR A 10 -19.41 -2.68 15.27
CA THR A 10 -18.20 -2.04 14.71
C THR A 10 -17.49 -3.02 13.77
N ALA A 11 -17.20 -2.57 12.55
CA ALA A 11 -16.37 -3.33 11.62
C ALA A 11 -15.02 -3.69 12.27
N GLU A 12 -14.51 -4.88 11.96
CA GLU A 12 -13.15 -5.22 12.35
C GLU A 12 -12.18 -4.21 11.71
N PRO A 13 -11.28 -3.59 12.49
CA PRO A 13 -10.31 -2.69 11.94
C PRO A 13 -9.36 -3.52 11.08
N PRO A 14 -9.06 -3.00 9.88
CA PRO A 14 -8.16 -3.68 8.98
C PRO A 14 -6.83 -3.92 9.69
N THR A 15 -6.36 -5.16 9.60
CA THR A 15 -5.03 -5.51 10.10
C THR A 15 -3.96 -4.89 9.20
N SER A 16 -2.72 -4.81 9.69
CA SER A 16 -1.58 -4.36 8.89
C SER A 16 -1.38 -5.21 7.63
N HIS A 17 -1.77 -6.49 7.66
CA HIS A 17 -1.78 -7.37 6.50
C HIS A 17 -2.76 -6.88 5.42
N TRP A 18 -4.00 -6.54 5.80
CA TRP A 18 -4.98 -5.98 4.87
C TRP A 18 -4.50 -4.65 4.28
N ALA A 19 -3.93 -3.77 5.10
CA ALA A 19 -3.37 -2.51 4.62
C ALA A 19 -2.25 -2.72 3.58
N ARG A 20 -1.36 -3.70 3.80
CA ARG A 20 -0.32 -4.07 2.82
C ARG A 20 -0.92 -4.60 1.51
N HIS A 21 -1.94 -5.46 1.58
CA HIS A 21 -2.63 -5.96 0.39
C HIS A 21 -3.32 -4.85 -0.40
N THR A 22 -4.08 -4.00 0.29
CA THR A 22 -4.71 -2.83 -0.35
C THR A 22 -3.68 -1.92 -1.01
N THR A 23 -2.57 -1.66 -0.32
CA THR A 23 -1.47 -0.84 -0.86
C THR A 23 -0.89 -1.47 -2.13
N ALA A 24 -0.59 -2.77 -2.10
CA ALA A 24 -0.08 -3.49 -3.26
C ALA A 24 -1.06 -3.43 -4.44
N THR A 25 -2.35 -3.71 -4.22
CA THR A 25 -3.38 -3.68 -5.26
C THR A 25 -3.48 -2.30 -5.91
N VAL A 26 -3.58 -1.24 -5.11
CA VAL A 26 -3.72 0.12 -5.66
C VAL A 26 -2.49 0.55 -6.46
N LEU A 27 -1.29 0.23 -5.98
CA LEU A 27 -0.06 0.55 -6.71
C LEU A 27 0.07 -0.26 -8.01
N MET A 28 -0.39 -1.52 -8.03
CA MET A 28 -0.46 -2.32 -9.26
C MET A 28 -1.45 -1.72 -10.27
N GLU A 29 -2.62 -1.27 -9.82
CA GLU A 29 -3.61 -0.59 -10.68
C GLU A 29 -3.07 0.72 -11.26
N LEU A 30 -2.20 1.40 -10.53
CA LEU A 30 -1.49 2.60 -10.99
C LEU A 30 -0.30 2.30 -11.91
N GLY A 31 -0.03 1.02 -12.20
CA GLY A 31 1.06 0.60 -13.08
C GLY A 31 2.45 0.75 -12.46
N VAL A 32 2.55 0.84 -11.13
CA VAL A 32 3.84 0.92 -10.44
C VAL A 32 4.59 -0.40 -10.58
N GLU A 33 5.89 -0.32 -10.83
CA GLU A 33 6.72 -1.51 -11.07
C GLU A 33 6.78 -2.39 -9.80
N PRO A 34 6.62 -3.73 -9.92
CA PRO A 34 6.49 -4.64 -8.77
C PRO A 34 7.62 -4.55 -7.74
N LYS A 35 8.84 -4.20 -8.14
CA LYS A 35 9.94 -4.00 -7.19
C LYS A 35 9.74 -2.78 -6.31
N ILE A 36 9.28 -1.68 -6.88
CA ILE A 36 8.93 -0.47 -6.12
C ILE A 36 7.81 -0.80 -5.12
N ILE A 37 6.81 -1.58 -5.55
CA ILE A 37 5.75 -2.08 -4.67
C ILE A 37 6.32 -2.93 -3.54
N GLY A 38 7.20 -3.88 -3.85
CA GLY A 38 7.87 -4.75 -2.88
C GLY A 38 8.69 -3.99 -1.84
N GLU A 39 9.39 -2.94 -2.26
CA GLU A 39 10.14 -2.03 -1.37
C GLU A 39 9.18 -1.28 -0.42
N ILE A 40 8.07 -0.75 -0.94
CA ILE A 40 7.07 -0.01 -0.15
C ILE A 40 6.41 -0.90 0.91
N ILE A 41 6.05 -2.14 0.59
CA ILE A 41 5.35 -3.05 1.53
C ILE A 41 6.30 -3.91 2.38
N GLY A 42 7.61 -3.84 2.10
CA GLY A 42 8.66 -4.57 2.83
C GLY A 42 8.70 -6.07 2.54
N HIS A 43 8.46 -6.50 1.30
CA HIS A 43 8.62 -7.90 0.88
C HIS A 43 10.11 -8.26 0.71
N GLY A 44 10.76 -8.64 1.80
CA GLY A 44 12.19 -9.01 1.82
C GLY A 44 12.56 -10.39 1.24
N THR A 45 11.62 -11.13 0.64
CA THR A 45 11.82 -12.55 0.26
C THR A 45 12.02 -12.83 -1.24
N GLU A 46 11.95 -11.86 -2.15
CA GLU A 46 12.26 -12.07 -3.59
C GLU A 46 13.77 -12.11 -3.88
N ARG A 47 14.49 -12.95 -3.13
CA ARG A 47 15.90 -12.78 -2.79
C ARG A 47 16.95 -13.21 -3.83
N VAL A 48 16.65 -13.55 -5.08
CA VAL A 48 17.74 -14.06 -5.96
C VAL A 48 17.91 -13.37 -7.31
N THR A 49 16.87 -12.79 -7.91
CA THR A 49 16.98 -12.21 -9.26
C THR A 49 17.00 -10.67 -9.30
N ARG A 50 16.70 -9.99 -8.19
CA ARG A 50 16.52 -8.53 -8.11
C ARG A 50 17.64 -7.77 -7.38
N GLY A 51 18.81 -8.37 -7.15
CA GLY A 51 19.89 -7.74 -6.37
C GLY A 51 20.53 -6.46 -6.95
N TYR A 52 20.38 -6.18 -8.26
CA TYR A 52 21.17 -5.13 -8.94
C TYR A 52 20.44 -3.81 -9.24
N GLN A 53 19.14 -3.69 -8.97
CA GLN A 53 18.41 -2.43 -9.20
C GLN A 53 18.00 -1.84 -7.85
N HIS A 54 18.61 -0.74 -7.41
CA HIS A 54 18.13 -0.06 -6.21
C HIS A 54 16.85 0.71 -6.55
N VAL A 55 15.78 0.49 -5.78
CA VAL A 55 14.64 1.41 -5.81
C VAL A 55 15.09 2.66 -5.09
N SER A 56 15.08 3.81 -5.77
CA SER A 56 15.39 5.08 -5.12
C SER A 56 14.23 5.49 -4.23
N SER A 57 14.52 6.19 -3.13
CA SER A 57 13.49 6.77 -2.27
C SER A 57 12.56 7.72 -3.04
N ASP A 58 13.06 8.38 -4.10
CA ASP A 58 12.24 9.22 -4.97
C ASP A 58 11.23 8.43 -5.79
N ALA A 59 11.60 7.25 -6.29
CA ALA A 59 10.67 6.39 -7.03
C ALA A 59 9.54 5.88 -6.11
N ALA A 60 9.89 5.47 -4.88
CA ALA A 60 8.90 5.08 -3.88
C ALA A 60 7.98 6.26 -3.49
N ARG A 61 8.57 7.45 -3.31
CA ARG A 61 7.81 8.67 -2.99
C ARG A 61 6.83 9.05 -4.10
N ALA A 62 7.27 9.07 -5.36
CA ALA A 62 6.40 9.38 -6.50
C ALA A 62 5.22 8.40 -6.65
N ALA A 63 5.47 7.11 -6.38
CA ALA A 63 4.42 6.08 -6.37
C ALA A 63 3.37 6.36 -5.27
N LEU A 64 3.82 6.68 -4.06
CA LEU A 64 2.92 7.02 -2.93
C LEU A 64 2.17 8.35 -3.15
N GLU A 65 2.81 9.34 -3.78
CA GLU A 65 2.15 10.59 -4.19
C GLU A 65 1.01 10.33 -5.18
N SER A 66 1.24 9.44 -6.16
CA SER A 66 0.23 9.02 -7.14
C SER A 66 -0.95 8.30 -6.47
N MET A 67 -0.67 7.40 -5.53
CA MET A 67 -1.70 6.75 -4.71
C MET A 67 -2.53 7.76 -3.92
N GLY A 68 -1.87 8.73 -3.26
CA GLY A 68 -2.55 9.80 -2.53
C GLY A 68 -3.43 10.67 -3.42
N ALA A 69 -3.00 10.95 -4.65
CA ALA A 69 -3.82 11.68 -5.63
C ALA A 69 -5.07 10.90 -6.03
N ARG A 70 -4.96 9.58 -6.26
CA ARG A 70 -6.11 8.72 -6.58
C ARG A 70 -7.14 8.69 -5.46
N PHE A 71 -6.71 8.64 -4.20
CA PHE A 71 -7.64 8.67 -3.07
C PHE A 71 -8.32 10.02 -2.88
N ARG A 72 -7.60 11.14 -3.08
CA ARG A 72 -8.23 12.48 -3.06
C ARG A 72 -9.35 12.58 -4.09
N LEU A 73 -9.08 12.21 -5.35
CA LEU A 73 -10.09 12.22 -6.41
C LEU A 73 -11.33 11.39 -6.07
N ALA A 74 -11.15 10.24 -5.40
CA ALA A 74 -12.26 9.38 -5.01
C ALA A 74 -13.09 9.96 -3.85
N LEU A 75 -12.45 10.68 -2.92
CA LEU A 75 -13.13 11.34 -1.82
C LEU A 75 -13.87 12.58 -2.30
N ASP A 76 -13.24 13.41 -3.14
CA ASP A 76 -13.84 14.61 -3.71
C ASP A 76 -15.07 14.29 -4.61
N ALA A 77 -15.12 13.08 -5.18
CA ALA A 77 -16.25 12.61 -5.98
C ALA A 77 -17.40 12.02 -5.15
N ALA A 78 -17.20 11.82 -3.84
CA ALA A 78 -18.19 11.28 -2.92
C ALA A 78 -18.96 12.36 -2.15
N ASP A 79 -18.55 13.62 -2.27
CA ASP A 79 -19.22 14.83 -1.78
C ASP A 79 -20.14 15.44 -2.86
#